data_AF-A0A954D6W3-F1
#
_entry.id   AF-A0A954D6W3-F1
#
_cell.length_a   1.000
_cell.length_b   1.000
_cell.length_c   1.000
_cell.angle_alpha   90.00
_cell.angle_beta   90.00
_cell.angle_gamma   90.00
#
_symmetry.space_group_name_H-M   'P 1'
#
loop_
_entity.id
_entity.type
_entity.pdbx_description
1 polymer ?
#
loop_
_entity_poly.entity_id
_entity_poly.type
_entity_poly.pdbx_seq_one_letter_code
_entity_poly.pdbx_strand_id
1 'polypeptide(L)'
;MFGHYGLRGFPTMLILDSDGEVLHGKAVGFRASNERALRDGLARVEPLFAARRAAASAEATELDRARLALIEGLRKPSKADFDAMERAAKVKGIDPELVAEFEPIRLRGPYALIYGAYTAKARNAGKDRSAKLEARQEAIAKTYAIYQRGHTIDDRSSDLHRSFWILAFDGAIEARNRGLAERAFEEYRATYGEHPTYKTHVEPMKAKLEKLGTE
;
A
#
# COMPACT_ATOMS: atom_id res chain seq x y z
N MET A 1 -18.08 16.49 18.75
CA MET A 1 -16.78 17.10 18.37
C MET A 1 -15.60 16.11 18.49
N PHE A 2 -15.50 15.27 19.54
CA PHE A 2 -14.40 14.28 19.70
C PHE A 2 -14.38 13.10 18.71
N GLY A 3 -15.55 12.69 18.18
CA GLY A 3 -15.66 11.54 17.28
C GLY A 3 -14.97 11.72 15.92
N HIS A 4 -14.84 12.97 15.44
CA HIS A 4 -14.23 13.26 14.13
C HIS A 4 -12.75 12.85 14.05
N TYR A 5 -12.02 12.98 15.16
CA TYR A 5 -10.60 12.63 15.23
C TYR A 5 -10.34 11.22 15.77
N GLY A 6 -11.39 10.45 16.11
CA GLY A 6 -11.27 9.09 16.62
C GLY A 6 -10.56 8.98 17.98
N LEU A 7 -10.65 10.02 18.81
CA LEU A 7 -10.01 10.07 20.11
C LEU A 7 -10.73 9.14 21.11
N ARG A 8 -9.95 8.34 21.87
CA ARG A 8 -10.47 7.38 22.85
C ARG A 8 -10.24 7.78 24.32
N GLY A 9 -9.63 8.94 24.59
CA GLY A 9 -9.34 9.37 25.97
C GLY A 9 -8.96 10.84 26.11
N PHE A 10 -9.04 11.35 27.34
CA PHE A 10 -8.74 12.74 27.73
C PHE A 10 -7.75 12.79 28.90
N PRO A 11 -6.86 13.80 29.00
CA PRO A 11 -6.56 14.81 27.97
C PRO A 11 -5.77 14.24 26.77
N THR A 12 -5.97 14.81 25.59
CA THR A 12 -5.19 14.50 24.37
C THR A 12 -4.91 15.79 23.61
N MET A 13 -3.68 15.96 23.14
CA MET A 13 -3.27 17.01 22.22
C MET A 13 -3.09 16.43 20.81
N LEU A 14 -3.51 17.18 19.82
CA LEU A 14 -3.33 16.87 18.41
C LEU A 14 -2.51 17.97 17.76
N ILE A 15 -1.58 17.60 16.88
CA ILE A 15 -0.97 18.53 15.94
C ILE A 15 -1.68 18.32 14.61
N LEU A 16 -2.21 19.37 14.02
CA LEU A 16 -2.91 19.35 12.73
C LEU A 16 -2.14 20.18 11.69
N ASP A 17 -2.34 19.90 10.41
CA ASP A 17 -1.97 20.84 9.35
C ASP A 17 -3.12 21.82 9.02
N SER A 18 -2.88 22.71 8.07
CA SER A 18 -3.83 23.72 7.61
C SER A 18 -5.11 23.14 7.02
N ASP A 19 -5.07 21.89 6.55
CA ASP A 19 -6.21 21.19 5.96
C ASP A 19 -7.02 20.41 7.01
N GLY A 20 -6.63 20.54 8.29
CA GLY A 20 -7.24 19.83 9.41
C GLY A 20 -6.80 18.38 9.53
N GLU A 21 -5.76 17.96 8.81
CA GLU A 21 -5.23 16.61 8.89
C GLU A 21 -4.41 16.40 10.16
N VAL A 22 -4.66 15.31 10.87
CA VAL A 22 -3.90 14.96 12.09
C VAL A 22 -2.47 14.57 11.76
N LEU A 23 -1.53 15.44 12.11
CA LEU A 23 -0.11 15.23 11.98
C LEU A 23 0.51 14.41 13.12
N HIS A 24 0.00 14.55 14.35
CA HIS A 24 0.49 13.79 15.49
C HIS A 24 -0.58 13.66 16.58
N GLY A 25 -0.51 12.59 17.38
CA GLY A 25 -1.26 12.45 18.63
C GLY A 25 -2.41 11.44 18.67
N LYS A 26 -2.77 10.82 17.52
CA LYS A 26 -3.94 9.92 17.42
C LYS A 26 -3.74 8.54 18.09
N ALA A 27 -2.55 7.95 18.01
CA ALA A 27 -2.35 6.53 18.35
C ALA A 27 -2.16 6.23 19.85
N VAL A 28 -1.82 7.24 20.67
CA VAL A 28 -1.39 7.00 22.07
C VAL A 28 -1.98 8.00 23.07
N GLY A 29 -2.83 8.93 22.62
CA GLY A 29 -3.25 10.05 23.45
C GLY A 29 -2.04 10.91 23.80
N PHE A 30 -1.38 11.48 22.79
CA PHE A 30 -0.25 12.38 23.01
C PHE A 30 -0.65 13.47 23.99
N ARG A 31 0.14 13.61 25.06
CA ARG A 31 -0.04 14.63 26.09
C ARG A 31 1.26 15.40 26.17
N ALA A 32 1.22 16.67 25.82
CA ALA A 32 2.25 17.62 26.18
C ALA A 32 2.16 17.93 27.68
N SER A 33 2.37 16.93 28.54
CA SER A 33 2.29 17.07 30.00
C SER A 33 3.41 17.95 30.56
N ASN A 34 4.43 18.22 29.76
CA ASN A 34 5.52 19.15 30.01
C ASN A 34 6.09 19.67 28.68
N GLU A 35 6.96 20.67 28.77
CA GLU A 35 7.59 21.29 27.60
C GLU A 35 8.40 20.30 26.75
N ARG A 36 9.09 19.35 27.38
CA ARG A 36 9.84 18.32 26.65
C ARG A 36 8.93 17.47 25.77
N ALA A 37 7.81 17.00 26.32
CA ALA A 37 6.83 16.23 25.56
C ALA A 37 6.24 17.05 24.39
N LEU A 38 6.01 18.36 24.59
CA LEU A 38 5.60 19.24 23.49
C LEU A 38 6.67 19.32 22.39
N ARG A 39 7.93 19.57 22.76
CA ARG A 39 9.06 19.65 21.83
C ARG A 39 9.24 18.33 21.06
N ASP A 40 9.15 17.19 21.74
CA ASP A 40 9.25 15.87 21.12
C ASP A 40 8.11 15.63 20.10
N GLY A 41 6.89 16.10 20.42
CA GLY A 41 5.76 16.06 19.49
C GLY A 41 5.96 16.94 18.26
N LEU A 42 6.50 18.14 18.44
CA LEU A 42 6.81 19.07 17.35
C LEU A 42 7.96 18.55 16.46
N ALA A 43 9.00 17.99 17.05
CA ALA A 43 10.13 17.40 16.32
C ALA A 43 9.69 16.27 15.38
N ARG A 44 8.59 15.57 15.69
CA ARG A 44 8.01 14.52 14.82
C ARG A 44 7.29 15.04 13.58
N VAL A 45 6.89 16.31 13.57
CA VAL A 45 6.16 16.92 12.44
C VAL A 45 7.00 17.95 11.69
N GLU A 46 8.05 18.47 12.34
CA GLU A 46 8.96 19.47 11.78
C GLU A 46 9.57 19.05 10.43
N PRO A 47 10.04 17.80 10.22
CA PRO A 47 10.55 17.38 8.92
C PRO A 47 9.54 17.53 7.77
N LEU A 48 8.26 17.26 8.04
CA LEU A 48 7.19 17.44 7.05
C LEU A 48 6.99 18.92 6.71
N PHE A 49 6.95 19.80 7.72
CA PHE A 49 6.78 21.23 7.48
C PHE A 49 7.97 21.83 6.74
N ALA A 50 9.19 21.41 7.09
CA ALA A 50 10.40 21.82 6.39
C ALA A 50 10.37 21.36 4.92
N ALA A 51 10.01 20.10 4.66
CA ALA A 51 9.88 19.57 3.31
C ALA A 51 8.80 20.28 2.49
N ARG A 52 7.61 20.52 3.06
CA ARG A 52 6.53 21.28 2.40
C ARG A 52 6.98 22.70 2.04
N ARG A 53 7.68 23.37 2.96
CA ARG A 53 8.20 24.73 2.73
C ARG A 53 9.26 24.75 1.61
N ALA A 54 10.20 23.81 1.64
CA ALA A 54 11.25 23.72 0.62
C ALA A 54 10.66 23.45 -0.77
N ALA A 55 9.71 22.50 -0.87
CA ALA A 55 9.07 22.16 -2.14
C ALA A 55 8.13 23.26 -2.68
N ALA A 56 7.60 24.12 -1.81
CA ALA A 56 6.76 25.26 -2.20
C ALA A 56 7.56 26.51 -2.60
N SER A 57 8.88 26.52 -2.38
CA SER A 57 9.75 27.64 -2.77
C SER A 57 9.79 27.81 -4.29
N ALA A 58 9.94 29.05 -4.76
CA ALA A 58 10.18 29.34 -6.18
C ALA A 58 11.49 28.68 -6.69
N GLU A 59 12.43 28.42 -5.78
CA GLU A 59 13.72 27.77 -6.05
C GLU A 59 13.71 26.27 -5.75
N ALA A 60 12.53 25.65 -5.57
CA ALA A 60 12.40 24.25 -5.20
C ALA A 60 13.08 23.31 -6.21
N THR A 61 14.07 22.58 -5.73
CA THR A 61 14.84 21.62 -6.52
C THR A 61 14.07 20.31 -6.71
N GLU A 62 14.58 19.43 -7.59
CA GLU A 62 14.08 18.06 -7.71
C GLU A 62 14.23 17.29 -6.39
N LEU A 63 15.32 17.52 -5.67
CA LEU A 63 15.59 16.90 -4.37
C LEU A 63 14.55 17.30 -3.32
N ASP A 64 14.14 18.57 -3.30
CA ASP A 64 13.11 19.06 -2.35
C ASP A 64 11.77 18.37 -2.60
N ARG A 65 11.39 18.22 -3.87
CA ARG A 65 10.15 17.53 -4.26
C ARG A 65 10.22 16.03 -3.97
N ALA A 66 11.37 15.40 -4.20
CA ALA A 66 11.61 13.99 -3.90
C ALA A 66 11.50 13.72 -2.39
N ARG A 67 12.13 14.56 -1.56
CA ARG A 67 12.02 14.49 -0.10
C ARG A 67 10.59 14.61 0.37
N LEU A 68 9.84 15.59 -0.15
CA LEU A 68 8.43 15.75 0.20
C LEU A 68 7.60 14.52 -0.18
N ALA A 69 7.77 13.99 -1.40
CA ALA A 69 7.02 12.83 -1.87
C ALA A 69 7.22 11.59 -0.97
N LEU A 70 8.47 11.33 -0.55
CA LEU A 70 8.75 10.22 0.37
C LEU A 70 8.16 10.46 1.76
N ILE A 71 8.36 11.64 2.35
CA ILE A 71 7.87 11.96 3.70
C ILE A 71 6.34 11.88 3.76
N GLU A 72 5.63 12.48 2.79
CA GLU A 72 4.16 12.43 2.76
C GLU A 72 3.64 11.01 2.50
N GLY A 73 4.27 10.28 1.57
CA GLY A 73 3.89 8.92 1.24
C GLY A 73 4.09 7.93 2.39
N LEU A 74 5.24 7.99 3.08
CA LEU A 74 5.55 7.17 4.27
C LEU A 74 4.58 7.43 5.40
N ARG A 75 4.25 8.71 5.60
CA ARG A 75 3.32 9.15 6.64
C ARG A 75 1.88 8.72 6.35
N LYS A 76 1.48 8.67 5.08
CA LYS A 76 0.12 8.30 4.67
C LYS A 76 0.10 7.35 3.48
N PRO A 77 0.49 6.07 3.68
CA PRO A 77 0.56 5.10 2.59
C PRO A 77 -0.77 4.88 1.87
N SER A 78 -1.90 5.08 2.55
CA SER A 78 -3.24 4.94 1.96
C SER A 78 -3.63 6.02 0.94
N LYS A 79 -2.86 7.11 0.85
CA LYS A 79 -3.03 8.18 -0.16
C LYS A 79 -1.75 8.41 -0.98
N ALA A 80 -0.75 7.55 -0.82
CA ALA A 80 0.55 7.75 -1.44
C ALA A 80 0.51 7.45 -2.95
N ASP A 81 1.26 8.26 -3.71
CA ASP A 81 1.63 7.94 -5.09
C ASP A 81 2.95 7.14 -5.05
N PHE A 82 2.83 5.81 -5.05
CA PHE A 82 3.99 4.92 -4.97
C PHE A 82 4.91 5.02 -6.19
N ASP A 83 4.38 5.31 -7.38
CA ASP A 83 5.23 5.51 -8.56
C ASP A 83 6.07 6.80 -8.40
N ALA A 84 5.50 7.86 -7.81
CA ALA A 84 6.25 9.07 -7.47
C ALA A 84 7.30 8.83 -6.37
N MET A 85 6.95 8.06 -5.35
CA MET A 85 7.90 7.66 -4.29
C MET A 85 9.07 6.83 -4.86
N GLU A 86 8.81 5.90 -5.77
CA GLU A 86 9.87 5.12 -6.42
C GLU A 86 10.82 5.99 -7.26
N ARG A 87 10.30 7.03 -7.93
CA ARG A 87 11.14 8.01 -8.61
C ARG A 87 11.94 8.84 -7.62
N ALA A 88 11.30 9.32 -6.56
CA ALA A 88 11.91 10.12 -5.51
C ALA A 88 13.07 9.38 -4.81
N ALA A 89 12.91 8.09 -4.54
CA ALA A 89 13.94 7.25 -3.91
C ALA A 89 15.22 7.12 -4.74
N LYS A 90 15.17 7.44 -6.05
CA LYS A 90 16.31 7.36 -6.98
C LYS A 90 17.01 8.71 -7.20
N VAL A 91 16.48 9.80 -6.64
CA VAL A 91 17.06 11.14 -6.81
C VAL A 91 18.37 11.25 -6.04
N LYS A 92 19.42 11.78 -6.69
CA LYS A 92 20.74 11.95 -6.08
C LYS A 92 20.67 12.90 -4.88
N GLY A 93 21.22 12.47 -3.74
CA GLY A 93 21.25 13.26 -2.50
C GLY A 93 20.00 13.11 -1.62
N ILE A 94 19.10 12.19 -1.98
CA ILE A 94 18.02 11.77 -1.08
C ILE A 94 18.60 11.11 0.17
N ASP A 95 17.92 11.30 1.30
CA ASP A 95 18.33 10.71 2.57
C ASP A 95 18.21 9.17 2.50
N PRO A 96 19.30 8.41 2.71
CA PRO A 96 19.26 6.95 2.73
C PRO A 96 18.29 6.38 3.77
N GLU A 97 18.06 7.07 4.88
CA GLU A 97 17.11 6.61 5.92
C GLU A 97 15.67 6.64 5.40
N LEU A 98 15.28 7.69 4.66
CA LEU A 98 13.95 7.76 4.02
C LEU A 98 13.76 6.65 2.99
N VAL A 99 14.82 6.32 2.24
CA VAL A 99 14.77 5.22 1.27
C VAL A 99 14.64 3.88 2.00
N ALA A 100 15.40 3.67 3.08
CA ALA A 100 15.33 2.45 3.88
C ALA A 100 13.96 2.26 4.54
N GLU A 101 13.30 3.34 4.98
CA GLU A 101 11.92 3.30 5.49
C GLU A 101 10.90 2.98 4.39
N PHE A 102 11.16 3.42 3.15
CA PHE A 102 10.30 3.18 2.01
C PHE A 102 10.38 1.74 1.49
N GLU A 103 11.56 1.13 1.46
CA GLU A 103 11.75 -0.23 0.93
C GLU A 103 10.74 -1.28 1.42
N PRO A 104 10.47 -1.44 2.73
CA PRO A 104 9.52 -2.46 3.20
C PRO A 104 8.08 -2.19 2.74
N ILE A 105 7.69 -0.93 2.51
CA ILE A 105 6.34 -0.58 2.06
C ILE A 105 6.24 -0.49 0.53
N ARG A 106 7.36 -0.34 -0.18
CA ARG A 106 7.41 -0.18 -1.64
C ARG A 106 6.71 -1.33 -2.37
N LEU A 107 6.94 -2.56 -1.93
CA LEU A 107 6.36 -3.75 -2.55
C LEU A 107 4.91 -4.01 -2.14
N ARG A 108 4.60 -3.82 -0.86
CA ARG A 108 3.28 -4.14 -0.29
C ARG A 108 2.25 -3.04 -0.48
N GLY A 109 2.67 -1.79 -0.41
CA GLY A 109 1.83 -0.60 -0.40
C GLY A 109 0.95 -0.43 -1.64
N PRO A 110 1.50 -0.54 -2.87
CA PRO A 110 0.71 -0.45 -4.10
C PRO A 110 -0.43 -1.47 -4.13
N TYR A 111 -0.13 -2.73 -3.76
CA TYR A 111 -1.15 -3.76 -3.68
C TYR A 111 -2.18 -3.50 -2.59
N ALA A 112 -1.77 -3.00 -1.42
CA ALA A 112 -2.69 -2.69 -0.33
C ALA A 112 -3.74 -1.64 -0.76
N LEU A 113 -3.35 -0.65 -1.57
CA LEU A 113 -4.27 0.32 -2.17
C LEU A 113 -5.26 -0.35 -3.14
N ILE A 114 -4.75 -1.19 -4.04
CA ILE A 114 -5.57 -1.93 -5.00
C ILE A 114 -6.59 -2.81 -4.27
N TYR A 115 -6.13 -3.60 -3.29
CA TYR A 115 -6.97 -4.52 -2.54
C TYR A 115 -7.98 -3.80 -1.64
N GLY A 116 -7.57 -2.69 -1.02
CA GLY A 116 -8.47 -1.82 -0.25
C GLY A 116 -9.60 -1.25 -1.12
N ALA A 117 -9.27 -0.72 -2.30
CA ALA A 117 -10.26 -0.21 -3.25
C ALA A 117 -11.19 -1.31 -3.78
N TYR A 118 -10.63 -2.47 -4.14
CA TYR A 118 -11.40 -3.65 -4.57
C TYR A 118 -12.42 -4.09 -3.53
N THR A 119 -11.96 -4.31 -2.29
CA THR A 119 -12.84 -4.79 -1.21
C THR A 119 -13.92 -3.77 -0.85
N ALA A 120 -13.62 -2.47 -0.91
CA ALA A 120 -14.60 -1.41 -0.74
C ALA A 120 -15.66 -1.41 -1.86
N LYS A 121 -15.24 -1.46 -3.13
CA LYS A 121 -16.16 -1.54 -4.28
C LYS A 121 -17.04 -2.79 -4.22
N ALA A 122 -16.44 -3.95 -3.98
CA ALA A 122 -17.18 -5.23 -3.89
C ALA A 122 -18.17 -5.26 -2.72
N ARG A 123 -17.85 -4.60 -1.59
CA ARG A 123 -18.77 -4.44 -0.46
C ARG A 123 -19.94 -3.52 -0.83
N ASN A 124 -19.65 -2.36 -1.42
CA ASN A 124 -20.66 -1.37 -1.82
C ASN A 124 -21.60 -1.89 -2.91
N ALA A 125 -21.13 -2.78 -3.78
CA ALA A 125 -21.95 -3.46 -4.77
C ALA A 125 -23.05 -4.38 -4.16
N GLY A 126 -22.96 -4.75 -2.88
CA GLY A 126 -24.02 -5.50 -2.20
C GLY A 126 -24.31 -6.87 -2.85
N LYS A 127 -25.48 -7.02 -3.48
CA LYS A 127 -25.87 -8.25 -4.19
C LYS A 127 -25.63 -8.19 -5.71
N ASP A 128 -25.20 -7.04 -6.24
CA ASP A 128 -24.91 -6.89 -7.67
C ASP A 128 -23.67 -7.72 -8.05
N ARG A 129 -23.89 -8.75 -8.86
CA ARG A 129 -22.84 -9.66 -9.32
C ARG A 129 -21.97 -9.02 -10.40
N SER A 130 -22.53 -8.17 -11.26
CA SER A 130 -21.79 -7.50 -12.34
C SER A 130 -20.79 -6.52 -11.75
N ALA A 131 -21.26 -5.64 -10.85
CA ALA A 131 -20.40 -4.66 -10.20
C ALA A 131 -19.26 -5.31 -9.38
N LYS A 132 -19.52 -6.47 -8.75
CA LYS A 132 -18.47 -7.26 -8.07
C LYS A 132 -17.45 -7.83 -9.04
N LEU A 133 -17.91 -8.33 -10.19
CA LEU A 133 -17.04 -8.87 -11.22
C LEU A 133 -16.16 -7.77 -11.82
N GLU A 134 -16.72 -6.59 -12.11
CA GLU A 134 -15.98 -5.41 -12.58
C GLU A 134 -14.92 -4.98 -11.57
N ALA A 135 -15.28 -4.85 -10.28
CA ALA A 135 -14.33 -4.51 -9.23
C ALA A 135 -13.19 -5.53 -9.13
N ARG A 136 -13.50 -6.83 -9.31
CA ARG A 136 -12.50 -7.89 -9.34
C ARG A 136 -11.60 -7.78 -10.57
N GLN A 137 -12.17 -7.54 -11.74
CA GLN A 137 -11.43 -7.44 -13.00
C GLN A 137 -10.46 -6.26 -12.99
N GLU A 138 -10.86 -5.11 -12.45
CA GLU A 138 -9.97 -3.99 -12.22
C GLU A 138 -8.82 -4.34 -11.27
N ALA A 139 -9.11 -5.09 -10.19
CA ALA A 139 -8.10 -5.55 -9.25
C ALA A 139 -7.11 -6.54 -9.88
N ILE A 140 -7.59 -7.46 -10.73
CA ILE A 140 -6.76 -8.40 -11.49
C ILE A 140 -5.79 -7.63 -12.38
N ALA A 141 -6.30 -6.74 -13.23
CA ALA A 141 -5.49 -5.98 -14.17
C ALA A 141 -4.39 -5.18 -13.46
N LYS A 142 -4.75 -4.49 -12.36
CA LYS A 142 -3.79 -3.69 -11.57
C LYS A 142 -2.77 -4.57 -10.83
N THR A 143 -3.21 -5.70 -10.26
CA THR A 143 -2.32 -6.63 -9.55
C THR A 143 -1.36 -7.32 -10.53
N TYR A 144 -1.82 -7.64 -11.72
CA TYR A 144 -0.96 -8.21 -12.76
C TYR A 144 0.09 -7.20 -13.23
N ALA A 145 -0.28 -5.92 -13.41
CA ALA A 145 0.66 -4.88 -13.81
C ALA A 145 1.82 -4.70 -12.79
N ILE A 146 1.54 -4.76 -11.48
CA ILE A 146 2.61 -4.70 -10.47
C ILE A 146 3.47 -5.98 -10.47
N TYR A 147 2.85 -7.15 -10.69
CA TYR A 147 3.58 -8.41 -10.76
C TYR A 147 4.50 -8.49 -11.98
N GLN A 148 4.05 -8.00 -13.15
CA GLN A 148 4.86 -7.91 -14.36
C GLN A 148 6.12 -7.04 -14.17
N ARG A 149 6.04 -5.99 -13.33
CA ARG A 149 7.18 -5.13 -12.97
C ARG A 149 8.13 -5.79 -11.96
N GLY A 150 7.83 -7.00 -11.49
CA GLY A 150 8.63 -7.75 -10.54
C GLY A 150 8.32 -7.46 -9.07
N HIS A 151 7.24 -6.72 -8.77
CA HIS A 151 6.82 -6.54 -7.38
C HIS A 151 5.97 -7.73 -6.92
N THR A 152 6.34 -8.30 -5.78
CA THR A 152 5.66 -9.42 -5.13
C THR A 152 5.35 -9.08 -3.67
N ILE A 153 4.50 -9.89 -3.05
CA ILE A 153 4.35 -9.89 -1.60
C ILE A 153 4.97 -11.18 -1.10
N ASP A 154 6.14 -11.07 -0.47
CA ASP A 154 6.88 -12.24 0.04
C ASP A 154 6.54 -12.55 1.50
N ASP A 155 5.93 -11.58 2.20
CA ASP A 155 5.47 -11.74 3.59
C ASP A 155 4.23 -12.66 3.63
N ARG A 156 4.49 -13.97 3.75
CA ARG A 156 3.47 -15.03 3.87
C ARG A 156 2.54 -14.88 5.08
N SER A 157 2.95 -14.13 6.10
CA SER A 157 2.12 -13.83 7.27
C SER A 157 1.08 -12.74 7.00
N SER A 158 1.23 -11.99 5.91
CA SER A 158 0.29 -10.94 5.53
C SER A 158 -1.03 -11.51 5.00
N ASP A 159 -2.15 -10.97 5.50
CA ASP A 159 -3.48 -11.23 4.94
C ASP A 159 -3.60 -10.86 3.45
N LEU A 160 -2.69 -10.01 2.96
CA LEU A 160 -2.63 -9.60 1.55
C LEU A 160 -2.01 -10.67 0.66
N HIS A 161 -1.08 -11.48 1.17
CA HIS A 161 -0.27 -12.43 0.41
C HIS A 161 -1.13 -13.38 -0.44
N ARG A 162 -2.09 -14.06 0.18
CA ARG A 162 -3.01 -14.99 -0.53
C ARG A 162 -3.74 -14.30 -1.67
N SER A 163 -4.33 -13.14 -1.38
CA SER A 163 -5.14 -12.42 -2.36
C SER A 163 -4.31 -11.90 -3.53
N PHE A 164 -3.07 -11.47 -3.27
CA PHE A 164 -2.14 -11.02 -4.29
C PHE A 164 -1.89 -12.13 -5.31
N TRP A 165 -1.48 -13.32 -4.84
CA TRP A 165 -1.13 -14.42 -5.74
C TRP A 165 -2.32 -14.93 -6.55
N ILE A 166 -3.54 -14.93 -6.00
CA ILE A 166 -4.75 -15.29 -6.75
C ILE A 166 -5.02 -14.29 -7.88
N LEU A 167 -4.96 -12.98 -7.58
CA LEU A 167 -5.25 -11.94 -8.57
C LEU A 167 -4.14 -11.82 -9.62
N ALA A 168 -2.87 -11.94 -9.21
CA ALA A 168 -1.72 -11.98 -10.11
C ALA A 168 -1.77 -13.18 -11.06
N PHE A 169 -2.13 -14.36 -10.53
CA PHE A 169 -2.33 -15.58 -11.32
C PHE A 169 -3.43 -15.39 -12.38
N ASP A 170 -4.60 -14.92 -11.98
CA ASP A 170 -5.71 -14.75 -12.92
C ASP A 170 -5.37 -13.74 -14.01
N GLY A 171 -4.67 -12.66 -13.69
CA GLY A 171 -4.23 -11.69 -14.69
C GLY A 171 -3.16 -12.26 -15.63
N ALA A 172 -2.29 -13.14 -15.13
CA ALA A 172 -1.34 -13.85 -15.98
C ALA A 172 -2.05 -14.85 -16.92
N ILE A 173 -3.12 -15.51 -16.46
CA ILE A 173 -3.98 -16.35 -17.30
C ILE A 173 -4.68 -15.50 -18.38
N GLU A 174 -5.30 -14.38 -18.01
CA GLU A 174 -5.97 -13.47 -18.95
C GLU A 174 -5.00 -12.90 -20.00
N ALA A 175 -3.77 -12.58 -19.60
CA ALA A 175 -2.72 -12.11 -20.49
C ALA A 175 -2.00 -13.23 -21.27
N ARG A 176 -2.44 -14.49 -21.12
CA ARG A 176 -1.82 -15.70 -21.70
C ARG A 176 -0.32 -15.83 -21.40
N ASN A 177 0.14 -15.31 -20.27
CA ASN A 177 1.53 -15.37 -19.85
C ASN A 177 1.77 -16.59 -18.96
N ARG A 178 2.06 -17.73 -19.58
CA ARG A 178 2.26 -19.02 -18.90
C ARG A 178 3.35 -18.95 -17.82
N GLY A 179 4.51 -18.38 -18.13
CA GLY A 179 5.64 -18.35 -17.18
C GLY A 179 5.38 -17.51 -15.92
N LEU A 180 4.58 -16.44 -16.01
CA LEU A 180 4.12 -15.71 -14.82
C LEU A 180 3.00 -16.47 -14.10
N ALA A 181 2.09 -17.11 -14.83
CA ALA A 181 1.00 -17.88 -14.22
C ALA A 181 1.53 -19.10 -13.44
N GLU A 182 2.49 -19.84 -13.99
CA GLU A 182 3.13 -20.99 -13.33
C GLU A 182 3.85 -20.55 -12.05
N ARG A 183 4.62 -19.47 -12.08
CA ARG A 183 5.29 -18.93 -10.90
C ARG A 183 4.31 -18.51 -9.80
N ALA A 184 3.25 -17.79 -10.17
CA ALA A 184 2.22 -17.39 -9.22
C ALA A 184 1.47 -18.59 -8.61
N PHE A 185 1.20 -19.63 -9.41
CA PHE A 185 0.60 -20.87 -8.94
C PHE A 185 1.51 -21.63 -7.98
N GLU A 186 2.80 -21.79 -8.31
CA GLU A 186 3.74 -22.50 -7.45
C GLU A 186 3.93 -21.78 -6.10
N GLU A 187 4.02 -20.45 -6.07
CA GLU A 187 4.10 -19.72 -4.80
C GLU A 187 2.83 -19.86 -3.96
N TYR A 188 1.66 -19.79 -4.60
CA TYR A 188 0.37 -20.02 -3.93
C TYR A 188 0.29 -21.44 -3.36
N ARG A 189 0.64 -22.45 -4.16
CA ARG A 189 0.57 -23.87 -3.80
C ARG A 189 1.58 -24.20 -2.70
N ALA A 190 2.80 -23.71 -2.78
CA ALA A 190 3.83 -23.92 -1.76
C ALA A 190 3.42 -23.35 -0.40
N THR A 191 2.67 -22.24 -0.40
CA THR A 191 2.23 -21.57 0.84
C THR A 191 0.90 -22.12 1.38
N TYR A 192 -0.07 -22.41 0.51
CA TYR A 192 -1.46 -22.67 0.89
C TYR A 192 -2.00 -24.03 0.43
N GLY A 193 -1.21 -24.84 -0.28
CA GLY A 193 -1.67 -26.08 -0.91
C GLY A 193 -2.16 -27.15 0.06
N GLU A 194 -1.56 -27.21 1.25
CA GLU A 194 -1.98 -28.13 2.32
C GLU A 194 -2.97 -27.48 3.30
N HIS A 195 -3.24 -26.19 3.17
CA HIS A 195 -4.09 -25.47 4.12
C HIS A 195 -5.57 -25.86 3.93
N PRO A 196 -6.27 -26.37 4.96
CA PRO A 196 -7.62 -26.92 4.82
C PRO A 196 -8.64 -25.99 4.14
N THR A 197 -8.57 -24.70 4.44
CA THR A 197 -9.46 -23.68 3.88
C THR A 197 -9.12 -23.25 2.45
N TYR A 198 -7.83 -23.28 2.07
CA TYR A 198 -7.33 -22.56 0.90
C TYR A 198 -6.86 -23.48 -0.24
N LYS A 199 -6.69 -24.78 0.05
CA LYS A 199 -6.39 -25.82 -0.94
C LYS A 199 -7.46 -25.93 -2.04
N THR A 200 -8.68 -25.46 -1.76
CA THR A 200 -9.80 -25.40 -2.71
C THR A 200 -9.52 -24.57 -3.96
N HIS A 201 -8.55 -23.64 -3.91
CA HIS A 201 -8.13 -22.85 -5.07
C HIS A 201 -7.08 -23.54 -5.94
N VAL A 202 -6.38 -24.58 -5.44
CA VAL A 202 -5.27 -25.23 -6.15
C VAL A 202 -5.76 -25.92 -7.42
N GLU A 203 -6.76 -26.80 -7.32
CA GLU A 203 -7.27 -27.53 -8.49
C GLU A 203 -7.85 -26.60 -9.58
N PRO A 204 -8.67 -25.57 -9.25
CA PRO A 204 -9.12 -24.60 -10.25
C PRO A 204 -7.97 -23.83 -10.93
N MET A 205 -6.92 -23.45 -10.19
CA MET A 205 -5.76 -22.76 -10.77
C MET A 205 -4.96 -23.71 -11.69
N LYS A 206 -4.72 -24.94 -11.24
CA LYS A 206 -4.06 -25.97 -12.04
C LYS A 206 -4.80 -26.22 -13.36
N ALA A 207 -6.11 -26.39 -13.31
CA ALA A 207 -6.93 -26.59 -14.51
C ALA A 207 -6.87 -25.41 -15.49
N LYS A 208 -6.76 -24.16 -14.99
CA LYS A 208 -6.56 -22.97 -15.84
C LYS A 208 -5.18 -22.98 -16.52
N LEU A 209 -4.12 -23.40 -15.81
CA LEU A 209 -2.78 -23.52 -16.39
C LEU A 209 -2.67 -24.60 -17.46
N GLU A 210 -3.34 -25.74 -17.24
CA GLU A 210 -3.37 -26.83 -18.20
C GLU A 210 -4.04 -26.38 -19.50
N LYS A 211 -5.20 -25.72 -19.41
CA LYS A 211 -5.92 -25.15 -20.57
C LYS A 211 -5.09 -24.14 -21.35
N LEU A 212 -4.30 -23.33 -20.65
CA LEU A 212 -3.41 -22.36 -21.30
C LEU A 212 -2.29 -23.02 -22.11
N GLY A 213 -1.93 -24.28 -21.81
CA GLY A 213 -0.91 -25.03 -22.56
C GLY A 213 -1.43 -25.81 -23.77
N THR A 214 -2.74 -25.88 -23.95
CA THR A 214 -3.41 -26.63 -25.02
C THR A 214 -3.94 -25.77 -26.16
N GLU A 215 -3.85 -24.44 -26.04
CA GLU A 215 -4.23 -23.44 -27.05
C GLU A 215 -3.00 -22.80 -27.69
#